data_AF-A0A359DDD0-F1
#
_entry.id   AF-A0A359DDD0-F1
#
_cell.length_a   1.000
_cell.length_b   1.000
_cell.length_c   1.000
_cell.angle_alpha   90.00
_cell.angle_beta   90.00
_cell.angle_gamma   90.00
#
_symmetry.space_group_name_H-M   'P 1'
#
loop_
_entity.id
_entity.type
_entity.pdbx_description
1 polymer ?
#
loop_
_entity_poly.entity_id
_entity_poly.type
_entity_poly.pdbx_seq_one_letter_code
_entity_poly.pdbx_strand_id
1 'polypeptide(L)'
;RNIVDVLDAQRQLYSSVRNYNDARYDYILNNLRLKQAAGTLSPGDLEALGNFLKPDYNPDKDFLPPDLAKAAEAQLQGNPDY
;
A
#
# COMPACT_ATOMS: atom_id res chain seq x y z
N ARG A 1 -18.71 18.09 -11.68
CA ARG A 1 -17.32 17.92 -11.21
C ARG A 1 -17.36 17.02 -9.98
N ASN A 2 -17.95 15.83 -10.12
CA ASN A 2 -18.35 14.99 -8.98
C ASN A 2 -17.82 13.56 -9.17
N ILE A 3 -18.20 12.85 -10.23
CA ILE A 3 -17.78 11.44 -10.38
C ILE A 3 -16.37 11.25 -10.97
N VAL A 4 -15.94 12.10 -11.90
CA VAL A 4 -14.61 12.01 -12.50
C VAL A 4 -13.51 12.31 -11.48
N ASP A 5 -13.71 13.35 -10.66
CA ASP A 5 -12.75 13.73 -9.62
C ASP A 5 -12.60 12.63 -8.55
N VAL A 6 -13.69 11.92 -8.21
CA VAL A 6 -13.67 10.76 -7.29
C VAL A 6 -12.91 9.58 -7.89
N LEU A 7 -13.18 9.24 -9.16
CA LEU A 7 -12.47 8.16 -9.86
C LEU A 7 -10.97 8.48 -10.04
N ASP A 8 -10.63 9.75 -10.26
CA ASP A 8 -9.24 10.21 -10.35
C ASP A 8 -8.54 10.12 -8.98
N ALA A 9 -9.20 10.57 -7.91
CA ALA A 9 -8.68 10.44 -6.55
C ALA A 9 -8.47 8.97 -6.14
N GLN A 10 -9.42 8.09 -6.50
CA GLN A 10 -9.30 6.66 -6.24
C GLN A 10 -8.10 6.06 -6.99
N ARG A 11 -7.93 6.39 -8.28
CA ARG A 11 -6.76 5.95 -9.06
C ARG A 11 -5.45 6.45 -8.47
N GLN A 12 -5.40 7.70 -8.03
CA GLN A 12 -4.22 8.28 -7.40
C GLN A 12 -3.89 7.61 -6.06
N LEU A 13 -4.91 7.27 -5.26
CA LEU A 13 -4.74 6.51 -4.03
C LEU A 13 -4.13 5.14 -4.30
N TYR A 14 -4.72 4.35 -5.21
CA TYR A 14 -4.17 3.02 -5.56
C TYR A 14 -2.73 3.10 -6.09
N SER A 15 -2.42 4.12 -6.90
CA SER A 15 -1.05 4.34 -7.37
C SER A 15 -0.10 4.64 -6.21
N SER A 16 -0.53 5.48 -5.26
CA SER A 16 0.28 5.83 -4.09
C SER A 16 0.53 4.63 -3.18
N VAL A 17 -0.49 3.80 -2.97
CA VAL A 17 -0.39 2.55 -2.19
C VAL A 17 0.59 1.57 -2.84
N ARG A 18 0.53 1.41 -4.16
CA ARG A 18 1.49 0.57 -4.90
C ARG A 18 2.91 1.09 -4.73
N ASN A 19 3.13 2.37 -5.00
CA ASN A 19 4.44 3.00 -4.91
C ASN A 19 5.03 2.88 -3.49
N TYR A 20 4.20 3.02 -2.45
CA TYR A 20 4.63 2.83 -1.06
C TYR A 20 5.11 1.39 -0.80
N ASN A 21 4.36 0.39 -1.27
CA ASN A 21 4.75 -1.01 -1.09
C ASN A 21 6.04 -1.33 -1.86
N ASP A 22 6.17 -0.85 -3.09
CA ASP A 22 7.39 -1.03 -3.89
C ASP A 22 8.60 -0.45 -3.16
N ALA A 23 8.50 0.80 -2.68
CA ALA A 23 9.57 1.46 -1.92
C ALA A 23 9.94 0.71 -0.62
N ARG A 24 8.94 0.16 0.07
CA ARG A 24 9.16 -0.65 1.29
C ARG A 24 9.95 -1.92 0.97
N TYR A 25 9.58 -2.65 -0.08
CA TYR A 25 10.29 -3.87 -0.48
C TYR A 25 11.71 -3.57 -0.98
N ASP A 26 11.86 -2.50 -1.77
CA ASP A 26 13.17 -2.03 -2.22
C ASP A 26 14.09 -1.71 -1.05
N TYR A 27 13.60 -1.01 -0.02
CA TYR A 27 14.37 -0.72 1.19
C TYR A 27 14.86 -2.01 1.87
N ILE A 28 13.97 -2.98 2.08
CA ILE A 28 14.29 -4.27 2.72
C ILE A 28 15.38 -5.00 1.91
N LEU A 29 15.18 -5.14 0.60
CA LEU A 29 16.12 -5.84 -0.27
C LEU A 29 17.47 -5.13 -0.34
N ASN A 30 17.48 -3.80 -0.44
CA ASN A 30 18.71 -3.02 -0.48
C ASN A 30 19.49 -3.10 0.84
N ASN A 31 18.80 -3.14 1.98
CA ASN A 31 19.44 -3.35 3.28
C ASN A 31 20.12 -4.73 3.36
N LEU A 32 19.44 -5.79 2.91
CA LEU A 32 19.99 -7.14 2.89
C LEU A 32 21.18 -7.27 1.93
N ARG A 33 21.07 -6.69 0.73
CA ARG A 33 22.17 -6.64 -0.25
C ARG A 33 23.38 -5.90 0.30
N LEU A 34 23.15 -4.79 1.02
CA LEU A 34 24.22 -4.03 1.67
C LEU A 34 24.93 -4.88 2.74
N LYS A 35 24.19 -5.58 3.60
CA LYS A 35 24.76 -6.49 4.60
C LYS A 35 25.49 -7.66 3.96
N GLN A 36 24.97 -8.21 2.87
CA GLN A 36 25.62 -9.27 2.11
C GLN A 36 26.97 -8.79 1.55
N ALA A 37 27.00 -7.63 0.90
CA ALA A 37 28.21 -7.05 0.34
C ALA A 37 29.25 -6.69 1.41
N ALA A 38 28.80 -6.29 2.60
CA ALA A 38 29.66 -6.04 3.75
C ALA A 38 30.12 -7.33 4.48
N GLY A 39 29.60 -8.50 4.11
CA GLY A 39 29.87 -9.76 4.79
C GLY A 39 29.25 -9.88 6.19
N THR A 40 28.26 -9.04 6.51
CA THR A 40 27.61 -8.97 7.83
C THR A 40 26.19 -9.56 7.84
N LEU A 41 25.72 -10.10 6.70
CA LEU A 41 24.42 -10.75 6.62
C LEU A 41 24.37 -11.99 7.51
N SER A 42 23.37 -12.05 8.38
CA SER A 42 23.17 -13.11 9.36
C SER A 42 21.74 -13.68 9.31
N PRO A 43 21.50 -14.89 9.84
CA PRO A 43 20.13 -15.43 9.97
C PRO A 43 19.19 -14.52 10.77
N GLY A 44 19.70 -13.81 11.77
CA GLY A 44 18.92 -12.86 12.56
C GLY A 44 18.37 -11.70 11.74
N ASP A 45 19.02 -11.33 10.63
CA ASP A 45 18.51 -10.31 9.72
C ASP A 45 17.28 -10.80 8.93
N LEU A 46 17.21 -12.09 8.64
CA LEU A 46 16.05 -12.72 8.01
C LEU A 46 14.89 -12.90 9.00
N GLU A 47 15.19 -13.16 10.27
CA GLU A 47 14.17 -13.20 11.33
C GLU A 47 13.59 -11.80 11.59
N ALA A 48 14.42 -10.77 11.62
CA ALA A 48 13.98 -9.37 11.77
C ALA A 48 13.12 -8.89 10.60
N LEU A 49 13.23 -9.53 9.43
CA LEU A 49 12.45 -9.28 8.22
C LEU A 49 10.94 -9.48 8.49
N GLY A 50 10.59 -10.42 9.37
CA GLY A 50 9.21 -10.63 9.80
C GLY A 50 8.56 -9.39 10.39
N ASN A 51 9.32 -8.50 11.05
CA ASN A 51 8.79 -7.24 11.59
C ASN A 51 8.38 -6.25 10.49
N PHE A 52 8.96 -6.39 9.30
CA PHE A 52 8.67 -5.57 8.14
C PHE A 52 7.65 -6.19 7.21
N LEU A 53 7.11 -7.38 7.52
CA LEU A 53 6.11 -8.06 6.71
C LEU A 53 4.86 -8.28 7.53
N LYS A 54 3.71 -7.92 6.96
CA LYS A 54 2.41 -8.19 7.57
C LYS A 54 1.80 -9.40 6.82
N PRO A 55 1.73 -10.59 7.42
CA PRO A 55 1.28 -11.80 6.72
C PRO A 55 -0.21 -11.74 6.33
N ASP A 56 -1.00 -10.93 7.04
CA ASP A 56 -2.41 -10.66 6.76
C ASP A 56 -2.62 -9.34 5.98
N TYR A 57 -1.59 -8.85 5.26
CA TYR A 57 -1.69 -7.62 4.49
C TYR A 57 -2.84 -7.71 3.46
N ASN A 58 -3.80 -6.80 3.57
CA ASN A 58 -4.88 -6.67 2.61
C ASN A 58 -4.95 -5.20 2.17
N PRO A 59 -4.61 -4.87 0.90
CA PRO A 59 -4.60 -3.48 0.44
C PRO A 59 -5.98 -2.82 0.53
N ASP A 60 -7.06 -3.59 0.34
CA ASP A 60 -8.43 -3.07 0.39
C ASP A 60 -8.90 -2.76 1.81
N LYS A 61 -8.27 -3.36 2.83
CA LYS A 61 -8.61 -3.12 4.24
C LYS A 61 -7.63 -2.15 4.91
N ASP A 62 -6.35 -2.29 4.64
CA ASP A 62 -5.28 -1.60 5.35
C ASP A 62 -5.02 -0.19 4.80
N PHE A 63 -5.39 0.07 3.54
CA PHE A 63 -5.14 1.35 2.87
C PHE A 63 -6.40 2.06 2.36
N LEU A 64 -7.43 1.32 1.96
CA LEU A 64 -8.65 1.96 1.49
C LEU A 64 -9.50 2.43 2.67
N PRO A 65 -9.91 3.71 2.69
CA PRO A 65 -10.90 4.20 3.64
C PRO A 65 -12.21 3.41 3.47
N PRO A 66 -12.86 2.98 4.57
CA PRO A 66 -14.08 2.15 4.51
C PRO A 66 -15.26 2.86 3.84
N ASP A 67 -15.23 4.19 3.84
CA ASP A 67 -16.16 5.10 3.21
C ASP A 67 -15.88 5.32 1.71
N LEU A 68 -14.68 5.01 1.20
CA LEU A 68 -14.34 5.22 -0.21
C LEU A 68 -15.10 4.26 -1.14
N ALA A 69 -15.28 3.01 -0.71
CA ALA A 69 -16.13 2.03 -1.40
C ALA A 69 -17.60 2.50 -1.42
N LYS A 70 -18.12 3.00 -0.29
CA LYS A 70 -19.49 3.51 -0.18
C LYS A 70 -19.70 4.79 -0.99
N ALA A 71 -18.73 5.70 -1.00
CA ALA A 71 -18.79 6.93 -1.76
C ALA A 71 -18.81 6.67 -3.27
N ALA A 72 -18.01 5.69 -3.74
CA ALA A 72 -18.04 5.24 -5.13
C ALA A 72 -19.41 4.64 -5.51
N GLU A 73 -20.00 3.81 -4.65
CA GLU A 73 -21.32 3.20 -4.85
C GLU A 73 -22.45 4.24 -4.88
N ALA A 74 -22.45 5.22 -3.96
CA ALA A 74 -23.47 6.26 -3.86
C ALA A 74 -23.48 7.18 -5.11
N GLN A 75 -22.30 7.54 -5.62
CA GLN A 75 -22.16 8.36 -6.83
C GLN A 75 -22.58 7.60 -8.10
N LEU A 76 -22.36 6.28 -8.17
CA LEU A 76 -22.85 5.43 -9.27
C LEU A 76 -24.39 5.30 -9.28
N GLN A 77 -25.03 5.40 -8.12
CA GLN A 77 -26.49 5.39 -7.98
C GLN A 77 -27.15 6.76 -8.23
N GLY A 78 -26.36 7.79 -8.55
CA GLY A 78 -26.87 9.12 -8.87
C GLY A 78 -27.41 9.91 -7.67
N ASN A 79 -27.03 9.53 -6.44
CA ASN A 79 -27.51 10.20 -5.23
C ASN A 79 -26.52 11.30 -4.81
N PRO A 80 -26.94 12.59 -4.72
CA PRO A 80 -26.03 13.71 -4.51
C PRO A 80 -25.62 13.99 -3.06
N ASP A 81 -26.19 13.27 -2.06
CA ASP A 81 -26.08 13.63 -0.63
C ASP A 81 -25.01 12.83 0.16
N TYR A 82 -23.81 12.67 -0.40
CA TYR A 82 -22.60 12.30 0.34
C TYR A 82 -21.39 13.08 -0.17
#